data_AF-A0A4R9IT50-F1
#
_entry.id   AF-A0A4R9IT50-F1
#
_cell.length_a   1.000
_cell.length_b   1.000
_cell.length_c   1.000
_cell.angle_alpha   90.00
_cell.angle_beta   90.00
_cell.angle_gamma   90.00
#
_symmetry.space_group_name_H-M   'P 1'
#
loop_
_entity.id
_entity.type
_entity.pdbx_description
1 polymer ?
#
loop_
_entity_poly.entity_id
_entity_poly.type
_entity_poly.pdbx_seq_one_letter_code
_entity_poly.pdbx_strand_id
1 'polypeptide(L)'
;MAAYTSYWVFRRKPIQLKKPIEDDLLISFPNIKFLNESFAYTLLINLVFDERKRINDSNPRYGIFRDLIMYNFQYRQLNSQILELVIVALSTNPNKEFLSENDHPITGD
;
A
#
# COMPACT_ATOMS: atom_id res chain seq x y z
N MET A 1 4.50 11.90 -8.33
CA MET A 1 4.87 10.90 -9.37
C MET A 1 4.35 9.51 -9.02
N ALA A 2 4.62 8.98 -7.81
CA ALA A 2 4.13 7.69 -7.34
C ALA A 2 2.60 7.51 -7.43
N ALA A 3 1.81 8.45 -6.87
CA ALA A 3 0.35 8.41 -6.93
C ALA A 3 -0.18 8.29 -8.36
N TYR A 4 0.35 9.08 -9.30
CA TYR A 4 -0.10 9.08 -10.69
C TYR A 4 0.21 7.75 -11.38
N THR A 5 1.42 7.21 -11.20
CA THR A 5 1.81 5.93 -11.80
C THR A 5 0.95 4.78 -11.26
N SER A 6 0.77 4.69 -9.95
CA SER A 6 -0.08 3.66 -9.34
C SER A 6 -1.55 3.82 -9.73
N TYR A 7 -2.05 5.06 -9.81
CA TYR A 7 -3.39 5.37 -10.32
C TYR A 7 -3.59 4.89 -11.75
N TRP A 8 -2.60 5.15 -12.63
CA TRP A 8 -2.67 4.78 -14.03
C TRP A 8 -2.79 3.26 -14.21
N VAL A 9 -1.96 2.49 -13.49
CA VAL A 9 -2.03 1.02 -13.46
C VAL A 9 -3.38 0.55 -12.94
N PHE A 10 -3.83 1.12 -11.81
CA PHE A 10 -5.11 0.81 -11.21
C PHE A 10 -6.28 1.01 -12.19
N ARG A 11 -6.28 2.12 -12.95
CA ARG A 11 -7.36 2.48 -13.88
C ARG A 11 -7.33 1.69 -15.18
N ARG A 12 -6.14 1.47 -15.75
CA ARG A 12 -5.98 0.83 -17.07
C ARG A 12 -6.04 -0.69 -17.00
N LYS A 13 -5.82 -1.28 -15.82
CA LYS A 13 -5.80 -2.74 -15.61
C LYS A 13 -4.89 -3.44 -16.64
N PRO A 14 -3.58 -3.09 -16.71
CA PRO A 14 -2.71 -3.57 -17.79
C PRO A 14 -2.50 -5.09 -17.77
N ILE A 15 -2.64 -5.74 -16.61
CA ILE A 15 -2.51 -7.20 -16.50
C ILE A 15 -3.84 -7.82 -16.93
N GLN A 16 -3.81 -8.52 -18.06
CA GLN A 16 -4.96 -9.19 -18.66
C GLN A 16 -4.78 -10.70 -18.59
N LEU A 17 -5.81 -11.40 -18.12
CA LEU A 17 -5.81 -12.85 -18.05
C LEU A 17 -6.20 -13.40 -19.43
N LYS A 18 -5.35 -14.25 -20.01
CA LYS A 18 -5.61 -14.87 -21.33
C LYS A 18 -6.70 -15.95 -21.29
N LYS A 19 -6.97 -16.47 -20.09
CA LYS A 19 -7.96 -17.50 -19.82
C LYS A 19 -8.74 -17.09 -18.57
N PRO A 20 -10.02 -17.47 -18.45
CA PRO A 20 -10.74 -17.33 -17.19
C PRO A 20 -10.02 -18.11 -16.09
N ILE A 21 -10.16 -17.62 -14.86
CA ILE A 21 -9.60 -18.26 -13.67
C ILE A 21 -10.50 -19.44 -13.33
N GLU A 22 -9.91 -20.61 -13.11
CA GLU A 22 -10.63 -21.81 -12.68
C GLU A 22 -11.23 -21.60 -11.28
N ASP A 23 -12.41 -22.18 -11.05
CA ASP A 23 -13.15 -22.00 -9.78
C ASP A 23 -12.37 -22.50 -8.56
N ASP A 24 -11.67 -23.63 -8.70
CA ASP A 24 -10.82 -24.20 -7.63
C ASP A 24 -9.71 -23.23 -7.22
N LEU A 25 -9.18 -22.48 -8.19
CA LEU A 25 -8.15 -21.47 -7.96
C LEU A 25 -8.75 -20.21 -7.32
N LEU A 26 -9.97 -19.82 -7.68
CA LEU A 26 -10.70 -18.73 -7.03
C LEU A 26 -11.07 -19.03 -5.57
N ILE A 27 -11.39 -20.29 -5.26
CA ILE A 27 -11.67 -20.73 -3.88
C ILE A 27 -10.39 -20.64 -3.03
N SER A 28 -9.27 -21.12 -3.56
CA SER A 28 -7.98 -21.12 -2.87
C SER A 28 -7.38 -19.71 -2.76
N PHE A 29 -7.59 -18.87 -3.77
CA PHE A 29 -6.99 -17.54 -3.89
C PHE A 29 -8.04 -16.50 -4.34
N PRO A 30 -8.99 -16.12 -3.48
CA PRO A 30 -10.10 -15.24 -3.87
C PRO A 30 -9.65 -13.85 -4.34
N ASN A 31 -8.45 -13.41 -3.96
CA ASN A 31 -7.89 -12.12 -4.33
C ASN A 31 -7.25 -12.09 -5.73
N ILE A 32 -7.09 -13.24 -6.39
CA ILE A 32 -6.46 -13.31 -7.72
C ILE A 32 -7.25 -12.55 -8.80
N LYS A 33 -8.58 -12.39 -8.60
CA LYS A 33 -9.43 -11.55 -9.44
C LYS A 33 -9.09 -10.04 -9.36
N PHE A 34 -8.38 -9.62 -8.32
CA PHE A 34 -7.95 -8.25 -8.05
C PHE A 34 -6.45 -8.06 -8.28
N LEU A 35 -5.90 -8.73 -9.30
CA LEU A 35 -4.47 -8.76 -9.58
C LEU A 35 -3.90 -7.36 -9.86
N ASN A 36 -4.64 -6.54 -10.62
CA ASN A 36 -4.21 -5.18 -10.95
C ASN A 36 -4.25 -4.25 -9.73
N GLU A 37 -5.21 -4.41 -8.83
CA GLU A 37 -5.34 -3.69 -7.57
C GLU A 37 -4.15 -4.01 -6.67
N SER A 38 -3.87 -5.30 -6.51
CA SER A 38 -2.74 -5.78 -5.71
C SER A 38 -1.42 -5.26 -6.27
N PHE A 39 -1.25 -5.28 -7.59
CA PHE A 39 -0.07 -4.75 -8.25
C PHE A 39 0.06 -3.23 -8.10
N ALA A 40 -1.03 -2.47 -8.27
CA ALA A 40 -1.04 -1.03 -8.08
C ALA A 40 -0.72 -0.63 -6.63
N TYR A 41 -1.21 -1.40 -5.65
CA TYR A 41 -0.87 -1.23 -4.24
C TYR A 41 0.63 -1.43 -3.98
N THR A 42 1.18 -2.57 -4.40
CA THR A 42 2.61 -2.86 -4.23
C THR A 42 3.46 -1.79 -4.89
N LEU A 43 3.11 -1.36 -6.10
CA LEU A 43 3.80 -0.27 -6.79
C LEU A 43 3.73 1.05 -6.01
N LEU A 44 2.57 1.38 -5.44
CA LEU A 44 2.40 2.58 -4.61
C LEU A 44 3.32 2.54 -3.40
N ILE A 45 3.30 1.44 -2.65
CA ILE A 45 4.13 1.30 -1.44
C ILE A 45 5.61 1.41 -1.78
N ASN A 46 6.06 0.77 -2.85
CA ASN A 46 7.47 0.76 -3.23
C ASN A 46 7.97 2.09 -3.79
N LEU A 47 7.09 2.89 -4.38
CA LEU A 47 7.43 4.23 -4.88
C LEU A 47 7.38 5.30 -3.79
N VAL A 48 6.67 5.04 -2.69
CA VAL A 48 6.47 6.00 -1.59
C VAL A 48 7.41 5.71 -0.42
N PHE A 49 7.61 4.44 -0.12
CA PHE A 49 8.45 3.96 0.98
C PHE A 49 9.68 3.28 0.40
N ASP A 50 10.84 3.55 0.98
CA ASP A 50 12.07 2.87 0.62
C ASP A 50 11.96 1.39 1.03
N GLU A 51 11.75 0.48 0.08
CA GLU A 51 11.66 -0.98 0.30
C GLU A 51 12.84 -1.53 1.13
N ARG A 52 14.01 -0.87 1.09
CA ARG A 52 15.19 -1.27 1.87
C ARG A 52 14.98 -1.10 3.37
N LYS A 53 14.15 -0.12 3.76
CA LYS A 53 13.63 0.01 5.12
C LYS A 53 12.34 -0.82 5.16
N ARG A 54 12.50 -2.14 5.28
CA ARG A 54 11.38 -3.07 5.45
C ARG A 54 10.34 -2.43 6.36
N ILE A 55 9.18 -2.10 5.82
CA ILE A 55 8.04 -1.70 6.63
C ILE A 55 7.84 -2.84 7.60
N ASN A 56 7.96 -2.55 8.89
CA ASN A 56 7.88 -3.58 9.91
C ASN A 56 6.45 -4.12 9.91
N ASP A 57 6.23 -5.22 9.18
CA ASP A 57 4.93 -5.86 8.93
C ASP A 57 4.29 -6.39 10.23
N SER A 58 5.03 -6.34 11.34
CA SER A 58 4.53 -6.61 12.69
C SER A 58 3.66 -5.49 13.27
N ASN A 59 3.59 -4.30 12.65
CA ASN A 59 2.72 -3.23 13.13
C ASN A 59 1.26 -3.50 12.74
N PRO A 60 0.34 -3.75 13.69
CA PRO A 60 -1.06 -4.05 13.38
C PRO A 60 -1.78 -2.89 12.66
N ARG A 61 -1.33 -1.64 12.86
CA ARG A 61 -1.88 -0.47 12.14
C ARG A 61 -1.54 -0.51 10.65
N TYR A 62 -0.39 -1.08 10.28
CA TYR A 62 -0.02 -1.25 8.88
C TYR A 62 -0.90 -2.29 8.20
N GLY A 63 -1.23 -3.40 8.88
CA GLY A 63 -2.21 -4.37 8.40
C GLY A 63 -3.58 -3.74 8.12
N ILE A 64 -4.11 -2.96 9.07
CA ILE A 64 -5.37 -2.24 8.90
C ILE A 64 -5.30 -1.25 7.71
N PHE A 65 -4.21 -0.50 7.59
CA PHE A 65 -4.00 0.42 6.47
C PHE A 65 -4.01 -0.31 5.13
N ARG A 66 -3.26 -1.42 5.01
CA ARG A 66 -3.22 -2.26 3.82
C ARG A 66 -4.63 -2.73 3.45
N ASP A 67 -5.39 -3.25 4.40
CA ASP A 67 -6.73 -3.76 4.16
C ASP A 67 -7.69 -2.65 3.68
N LEU A 68 -7.62 -1.47 4.29
CA LEU A 68 -8.46 -0.33 3.90
C LEU A 68 -8.10 0.23 2.52
N ILE A 69 -6.82 0.31 2.18
CA ILE A 69 -6.39 0.72 0.83
C ILE A 69 -6.84 -0.31 -0.20
N MET A 70 -6.65 -1.61 0.07
CA MET A 70 -7.03 -2.66 -0.85
C MET A 70 -8.53 -2.69 -1.06
N TYR A 71 -9.32 -2.53 0.01
CA TYR A 71 -10.77 -2.36 -0.09
C TYR A 71 -11.15 -1.17 -0.95
N ASN A 72 -10.45 -0.03 -0.80
CA ASN A 72 -10.64 1.14 -1.65
C ASN A 72 -10.39 0.83 -3.13
N PHE A 73 -9.28 0.14 -3.42
CA PHE A 73 -8.91 -0.20 -4.79
C PHE A 73 -9.92 -1.19 -5.40
N GLN A 74 -10.44 -2.14 -4.63
CA GLN A 74 -11.36 -3.15 -5.13
C GLN A 74 -12.77 -2.62 -5.40
N TYR A 75 -13.28 -1.71 -4.55
CA TYR A 75 -14.72 -1.40 -4.52
C TYR A 75 -15.06 0.09 -4.68
N ARG A 76 -14.08 1.00 -4.74
CA ARG A 76 -14.35 2.44 -4.81
C ARG A 76 -13.85 3.08 -6.10
N GLN A 77 -14.53 4.16 -6.48
CA GLN A 77 -14.05 5.05 -7.53
C GLN A 77 -12.99 5.99 -6.96
N LEU A 78 -11.73 5.65 -7.19
CA LEU A 78 -10.60 6.49 -6.85
C LEU A 78 -10.32 7.50 -7.97
N ASN A 79 -9.86 8.67 -7.57
CA ASN A 79 -9.15 9.61 -8.45
C ASN A 79 -7.68 9.71 -7.99
N SER A 80 -6.82 10.28 -8.84
CA SER A 80 -5.40 10.42 -8.52
C SER A 80 -5.15 11.32 -7.30
N GLN A 81 -6.02 12.31 -7.06
CA GLN A 81 -5.91 13.27 -5.96
C GLN A 81 -6.08 12.59 -4.59
N ILE A 82 -6.95 11.58 -4.49
CA ILE A 82 -7.12 10.79 -3.27
C ILE A 82 -5.84 10.01 -2.94
N LEU A 83 -5.20 9.40 -3.95
CA LEU A 83 -3.93 8.70 -3.73
C LEU A 83 -2.82 9.66 -3.33
N GLU A 84 -2.78 10.84 -3.94
CA GLU A 84 -1.84 11.88 -3.55
C GLU A 84 -2.05 12.34 -2.11
N LEU A 85 -3.30 12.57 -1.69
CA LEU A 85 -3.64 12.89 -0.32
C LEU A 85 -3.22 11.79 0.66
N VAL A 86 -3.41 10.52 0.30
CA VAL A 86 -2.98 9.38 1.12
C VAL A 86 -1.46 9.33 1.27
N ILE A 87 -0.70 9.52 0.19
CA ILE A 87 0.76 9.61 0.26
C ILE A 87 1.19 10.77 1.15
N VAL A 88 0.58 11.95 0.95
CA VAL A 88 0.88 13.13 1.76
C VAL A 88 0.57 12.85 3.22
N ALA A 89 -0.59 12.27 3.56
CA ALA A 89 -0.96 11.93 4.94
C ALA A 89 0.00 10.91 5.57
N LEU A 90 0.52 9.94 4.82
CA LEU A 90 1.52 8.98 5.32
C LEU A 90 2.90 9.60 5.53
N SER A 91 3.25 10.59 4.70
CA SER A 91 4.51 11.36 4.83
C SER A 91 4.41 12.50 5.84
N THR A 92 3.19 12.96 6.11
CA THR A 92 2.89 13.99 7.09
C THR A 92 2.82 13.31 8.43
N ASN A 93 3.84 13.51 9.25
CA ASN A 93 3.81 13.06 10.63
C ASN A 93 3.28 14.20 11.51
N PRO A 94 1.98 14.28 11.83
CA PRO A 94 1.47 15.32 12.71
C PRO A 94 2.01 15.19 14.15
N ASN A 95 2.58 14.04 14.52
CA ASN A 95 3.12 13.75 15.84
C ASN A 95 4.47 13.03 15.72
N LYS A 96 5.53 13.75 15.32
CA LYS A 96 6.92 13.26 15.35
C LYS A 96 7.45 12.92 16.76
N GLU A 97 6.56 12.69 17.73
CA GLU A 97 6.76 12.21 19.11
C GLU A 97 6.18 10.81 19.37
N PHE A 98 5.64 10.06 18.40
CA PHE A 98 5.26 8.65 18.64
C PHE A 98 6.42 7.64 18.50
N LEU A 99 7.63 8.11 18.19
CA LEU A 99 8.87 7.32 18.14
C LEU A 99 10.06 8.05 18.79
N SER A 100 9.83 9.02 19.68
CA SER A 100 10.89 9.48 20.58
C SER A 100 10.89 8.62 21.84
N GLU A 101 11.45 7.42 21.75
CA GLU A 101 12.04 6.76 22.92
C GLU A 101 13.19 5.90 22.42
N ASN A 102 14.35 6.54 22.35
CA ASN A 102 15.62 6.07 22.89
C ASN A 102 16.67 7.15 22.64
N ASP A 103 16.50 8.32 23.27
CA ASP A 103 17.67 9.02 23.77
C ASP A 103 18.21 8.15 24.91
N HIS A 104 19.04 7.16 24.56
CA HIS A 104 19.97 6.64 25.54
C HIS A 104 20.88 7.82 25.91
N PRO A 105 20.92 8.26 27.19
CA PRO A 105 21.95 9.18 27.59
C PRO A 105 23.27 8.46 27.33
N ILE A 106 24.13 9.10 26.54
CA ILE A 106 25.54 8.76 26.48
C ILE A 106 26.02 8.95 27.93
N THR A 107 26.08 7.88 28.71
CA THR A 107 26.80 7.88 29.98
C THR A 107 28.24 8.18 29.65
N GLY A 108 28.64 9.42 29.91
CA GLY A 108 30.02 9.73 30.20
C GLY A 108 30.38 9.02 31.50
N ASP A 109 31.31 8.06 31.39
CA ASP A 109 32.55 7.97 32.16
C ASP A 109 33.38 6.77 31.64
#